data_AF-A0A1F6P2G6-F1
#
_entry.id   AF-A0A1F6P2G6-F1
#
_cell.length_a   1.000
_cell.length_b   1.000
_cell.length_c   1.000
_cell.angle_alpha   90.00
_cell.angle_beta   90.00
_cell.angle_gamma   90.00
#
_symmetry.space_group_name_H-M   'P 1'
#
loop_
_entity.id
_entity.type
_entity.pdbx_description
1 polymer ?
#
loop_
_entity_poly.entity_id
_entity_poly.type
_entity_poly.pdbx_seq_one_letter_code
_entity_poly.pdbx_strand_id
1 'polypeptide(L)' 'MPRKANPALMKPLKVSAELEAVIGAGPLPRGQVMKKLWEYIKEKDLQNPKNKRNIIADEKLKVVFGGKGEVNMFEMAKLV' A
#
# COMPACT_ATOMS: atom_id res chain seq x y z
N MET A 1 24.17 -6.42 -14.60
CA MET A 1 24.50 -5.67 -13.36
C MET A 1 23.35 -5.84 -12.38
N PRO A 2 23.54 -6.46 -11.19
CA PRO A 2 22.50 -6.49 -10.18
C PRO A 2 22.27 -5.07 -9.66
N ARG A 3 21.03 -4.58 -9.72
CA ARG A 3 20.69 -3.25 -9.21
C ARG A 3 21.06 -3.16 -7.73
N LYS A 4 22.02 -2.30 -7.39
CA LYS A 4 22.44 -2.01 -6.01
C LYS A 4 21.20 -1.62 -5.22
N ALA A 5 20.80 -2.44 -4.25
CA ALA A 5 19.61 -2.17 -3.45
C ALA A 5 19.78 -0.82 -2.74
N ASN A 6 18.84 0.10 -2.95
CA ASN A 6 18.90 1.43 -2.33
C ASN A 6 18.58 1.29 -0.83
N PRO A 7 19.51 1.56 0.09
CA PRO A 7 19.31 1.33 1.53
C PRO A 7 18.14 2.14 2.11
N ALA A 8 17.74 3.24 1.47
CA ALA A 8 16.55 4.00 1.84
C ALA A 8 15.24 3.19 1.70
N LEU A 9 15.19 2.21 0.78
CA LEU A 9 14.04 1.32 0.58
C LEU A 9 14.03 0.11 1.54
N MET A 10 15.15 -0.14 2.22
CA MET A 10 15.33 -1.24 3.17
C MET A 10 15.11 -0.82 4.62
N LYS A 11 14.93 0.48 4.91
CA LYS A 11 14.59 0.91 6.26
C LYS A 11 13.22 0.34 6.64
N PRO A 12 13.13 -0.49 7.70
CA PRO A 12 11.85 -0.97 8.19
C PRO A 12 11.03 0.24 8.63
N LEU A 13 9.91 0.47 7.95
CA LEU A 13 8.93 1.45 8.41
C LEU A 13 8.16 0.79 9.54
N LYS A 14 7.97 1.53 10.63
CA LYS A 14 7.06 1.10 11.68
C LYS A 14 5.67 1.20 11.08
N VAL A 15 5.17 0.07 10.63
CA VAL A 15 3.90 -0.02 9.93
C VAL A 15 2.81 0.36 10.93
N SER A 16 1.89 1.24 10.55
CA SER A 16 0.82 1.64 11.45
C SER A 16 -0.11 0.44 11.69
N ALA A 17 -0.78 0.39 12.84
CA ALA A 17 -1.64 -0.74 13.21
C ALA A 17 -2.72 -1.00 12.16
N GLU A 18 -3.17 0.05 11.47
CA GLU A 18 -4.19 -0.04 10.42
C GLU A 18 -3.61 -0.64 9.13
N LEU A 19 -2.34 -0.35 8.82
CA LEU A 19 -1.65 -0.97 7.70
C LEU A 19 -1.38 -2.46 7.98
N GLU A 20 -1.00 -2.81 9.21
CA GLU A 20 -0.80 -4.21 9.63
C GLU A 20 -2.09 -5.04 9.50
N ALA A 21 -3.27 -4.43 9.67
CA ALA A 21 -4.55 -5.10 9.45
C ALA A 21 -4.83 -5.46 7.97
N VAL A 22 -4.11 -4.85 7.03
CA VAL A 22 -4.22 -5.11 5.58
C VAL A 22 -3.08 -6.01 5.09
N ILE A 23 -1.84 -5.73 5.49
CA ILE A 23 -0.65 -6.43 4.98
C ILE A 23 -0.08 -7.49 5.94
N GLY A 24 -0.64 -7.60 7.14
CA GLY A 24 -0.12 -8.41 8.23
C GLY A 24 0.89 -7.69 9.11
N ALA A 25 1.18 -8.30 10.27
CA ALA A 25 2.07 -7.73 11.29
C ALA A 25 3.55 -7.74 10.89
N GLY A 26 4.28 -6.73 11.38
CA GLY A 26 5.74 -6.72 11.41
C GLY A 26 6.35 -5.54 10.70
N PRO A 27 7.60 -5.15 11.05
CA PRO A 27 8.32 -4.14 10.31
C PRO A 27 8.60 -4.66 8.89
N LEU A 28 7.91 -4.08 7.91
CA LEU A 28 8.07 -4.40 6.50
C LEU A 28 8.80 -3.27 5.79
N PRO A 29 9.77 -3.56 4.90
CA PRO A 29 10.36 -2.53 4.06
C PRO A 29 9.30 -1.97 3.10
N ARG A 30 9.41 -0.69 2.74
CA ARG A 30 8.43 0.03 1.89
C ARG A 30 8.04 -0.74 0.62
N GLY A 31 8.99 -1.44 0.01
CA GLY A 31 8.73 -2.26 -1.18
C GLY A 31 7.83 -3.47 -0.91
N GLN A 32 8.02 -4.16 0.22
CA GLN A 32 7.16 -5.28 0.65
C GLN A 32 5.75 -4.77 0.98
N VAL A 33 5.67 -3.64 1.69
CA VAL A 33 4.39 -3.00 2.03
C VAL A 33 3.58 -2.72 0.77
N MET A 34 4.18 -2.04 -0.22
CA MET A 34 3.50 -1.75 -1.48
C MET A 34 3.07 -2.99 -2.23
N LYS A 35 3.92 -4.02 -2.26
CA LYS A 35 3.59 -5.27 -2.94
C LYS A 35 2.36 -5.93 -2.32
N LYS A 36 2.33 -6.06 -0.99
CA LYS A 36 1.20 -6.63 -0.25
C LYS A 36 -0.07 -5.80 -0.39
N LEU A 37 0.04 -4.46 -0.39
CA LEU A 37 -1.11 -3.59 -0.61
C LEU A 37 -1.69 -3.81 -2.01
N TRP A 38 -0.85 -3.92 -3.04
CA TRP A 38 -1.28 -4.23 -4.41
C TRP A 38 -1.89 -5.63 -4.55
N GLU A 39 -1.34 -6.62 -3.85
CA GLU A 39 -1.93 -7.97 -3.78
C GLU A 39 -3.34 -7.90 -3.19
N TYR A 40 -3.52 -7.22 -2.05
CA TYR A 40 -4.83 -7.02 -1.42
C TYR A 40 -5.82 -6.28 -2.32
N ILE A 41 -5.38 -5.19 -2.97
CA ILE A 41 -6.21 -4.41 -3.90
C ILE A 41 -6.68 -5.28 -5.07
N LYS A 42 -5.80 -6.14 -5.62
CA LYS A 42 -6.16 -7.03 -6.74
C LYS A 42 -7.06 -8.18 -6.30
N GLU A 43 -6.77 -8.79 -5.15
CA GLU A 43 -7.56 -9.90 -4.61
C GLU A 43 -9.01 -9.47 -4.35
N LYS A 44 -9.21 -8.21 -3.93
CA LYS A 44 -10.53 -7.63 -3.68
C LYS A 44 -11.15 -6.85 -4.84
N ASP A 45 -10.52 -6.86 -6.02
CA ASP A 45 -10.95 -6.07 -7.19
C ASP A 45 -11.19 -4.58 -6.88
N LEU A 46 -10.33 -3.99 -6.06
CA LEU A 46 -10.45 -2.60 -5.60
C LEU A 46 -9.86 -1.61 -6.61
N GLN A 47 -9.45 -2.04 -7.80
CA GLN A 47 -9.08 -1.13 -8.87
C GLN A 47 -10.33 -0.52 -9.47
N ASN A 48 -10.33 0.80 -9.67
CA ASN A 48 -11.46 1.44 -10.31
C ASN A 48 -11.56 0.95 -11.78
N PRO A 49 -12.68 0.32 -12.18
CA PRO A 49 -12.84 -0.25 -13.52
C PRO A 49 -12.87 0.83 -14.61
N LYS A 50 -13.26 2.06 -14.27
CA LYS A 50 -13.26 3.21 -15.17
C LYS A 50 -11.88 3.87 -15.26
N ASN A 51 -11.09 3.79 -14.20
CA ASN A 51 -9.75 4.39 -14.14
C ASN A 51 -8.80 3.51 -13.32
N LYS A 52 -8.09 2.61 -13.99
CA LYS A 52 -7.15 1.65 -13.35
C LYS A 52 -6.00 2.29 -12.56
N ARG A 53 -5.85 3.62 -12.62
CA ARG A 53 -4.89 4.38 -11.79
C ARG A 53 -5.40 4.67 -10.39
N ASN A 54 -6.72 4.60 -10.22
CA ASN A 54 -7.40 4.85 -8.97
C ASN A 54 -7.76 3.53 -8.30
N ILE A 55 -7.68 3.56 -6.98
CA ILE A 55 -7.93 2.46 -6.07
C ILE A 55 -9.12 2.88 -5.23
N ILE A 56 -10.19 2.11 -5.31
CA ILE A 56 -11.39 2.26 -4.50
C ILE A 56 -11.07 1.64 -3.15
N ALA A 57 -10.86 2.46 -2.14
CA ALA A 57 -10.50 2.01 -0.82
C ALA A 57 -11.71 1.32 -0.16
N ASP A 58 -11.53 0.07 0.25
CA ASP A 58 -12.48 -0.62 1.13
C ASP A 58 -12.39 -0.05 2.56
N GLU A 59 -13.19 -0.57 3.48
CA GLU A 59 -13.22 -0.06 4.86
C GLU A 59 -11.84 -0.08 5.53
N LYS A 60 -11.03 -1.12 5.28
CA LYS A 60 -9.67 -1.21 5.84
C LYS A 60 -8.72 -0.23 5.18
N LEU A 61 -8.72 -0.16 3.85
CA LEU A 61 -7.88 0.76 3.08
C LEU A 61 -8.27 2.22 3.33
N LYS A 62 -9.54 2.53 3.58
CA LYS A 62 -9.97 3.88 3.96
C LYS A 62 -9.23 4.34 5.20
N VAL A 63 -9.15 3.50 6.24
CA VAL A 63 -8.43 3.87 7.45
C VAL A 63 -6.94 4.12 7.17
N VAL A 64 -6.32 3.25 6.37
CA VAL A 64 -4.94 3.41 5.90
C VAL A 64 -4.73 4.72 5.12
N PHE A 65 -5.68 5.08 4.27
CA PHE A 65 -5.60 6.26 3.41
C PHE A 65 -6.15 7.54 4.07
N GLY A 66 -6.38 7.53 5.39
CA GLY A 66 -6.87 8.69 6.14
C GLY A 66 -8.33 9.03 5.88
N GLY A 67 -9.17 8.02 5.66
CA GLY A 67 -10.60 8.11 5.39
C GLY A 67 -10.97 8.28 3.91
N LYS A 68 -9.98 8.36 3.01
CA LYS A 68 -10.24 8.54 1.57
C LYS A 68 -10.84 7.28 0.97
N GLY A 69 -12.02 7.42 0.35
CA GLY A 69 -12.71 6.33 -0.36
C GLY A 69 -12.10 5.98 -1.72
N GLU A 70 -11.31 6.88 -2.30
CA GLU A 70 -10.59 6.66 -3.55
C GLU A 70 -9.23 7.34 -3.46
N VAL A 71 -8.18 6.62 -3.83
CA VAL A 71 -6.81 7.17 -3.90
C VAL A 71 -6.15 6.73 -5.20
N ASN A 72 -5.21 7.52 -5.70
CA ASN A 72 -4.39 7.10 -6.83
C ASN A 72 -3.07 6.42 -6.36
N MET A 73 -2.34 5.81 -7.31
CA MET A 73 -1.05 5.17 -7.03
C MET A 73 0.00 6.11 -6.39
N PHE A 74 -0.01 7.41 -6.69
CA PHE A 74 0.91 8.38 -6.11
C PHE A 74 0.55 8.75 -4.67
N GLU A 75 -0.74 8.88 -4.37
CA GLU A 75 -1.25 9.12 -3.02
C GLU A 75 -0.99 7.90 -2.14
N MET A 76 -1.26 6.70 -2.65
CA MET A 76 -0.90 5.46 -1.97
C MET A 76 0.60 5.45 -1.62
N ALA A 77 1.45 5.84 -2.58
CA ALA A 77 2.89 5.95 -2.36
C ALA A 77 3.30 7.10 -1.42
N LYS A 78 2.42 8.03 -1.02
CA LYS A 78 2.72 9.09 -0.03
C LYS A 78 2.15 8.78 1.35
N LEU A 79 1.02 8.08 1.41
CA LEU A 79 0.29 7.74 2.63
C LEU A 79 0.94 6.56 3.39
N VAL A 80 1.86 5.86 2.72
CA VAL A 80 2.66 4.74 3.23
C VAL A 80 4.13 5.11 3.32
#